data_AF-A0A6M6BFF5-F1
#
_entry.id   AF-A0A6M6BFF5-F1
#
_cell.length_a   1.000
_cell.length_b   1.000
_cell.length_c   1.000
_cell.angle_alpha   90.00
_cell.angle_beta   90.00
_cell.angle_gamma   90.00
#
_symmetry.space_group_name_H-M   'P 1'
#
loop_
_entity.id
_entity.type
_entity.pdbx_description
1 polymer ?
#
loop_
_entity_poly.entity_id
_entity_poly.type
_entity_poly.pdbx_seq_one_letter_code
_entity_poly.pdbx_strand_id
1 'polypeptide(L)'
;MYSSESIAAAEQSDVAIKLAGAQQIKDITTIVFMNLMLLVPIAWPGLVLFGFRWALLKKATSSARAAVLWSCTFVHEVLCFILFASSSASDETIGLLPNYYYAWGYAIGIGLSAIALLELMYRSSAAK
;
A
#
# COMPACT_ATOMS: atom_id res chain seq x y z
N MET A 1 -21.49 -8.65 31.94
CA MET A 1 -20.05 -8.31 32.07
C MET A 1 -19.34 -8.92 30.88
N TYR A 2 -19.21 -8.16 29.78
CA TYR A 2 -18.37 -8.57 28.66
C TYR A 2 -16.93 -8.28 29.05
N SER A 3 -16.13 -9.35 29.06
CA SER A 3 -14.72 -9.35 29.43
C SER A 3 -13.96 -8.24 28.70
N SER A 4 -13.22 -7.47 29.49
CA SER A 4 -12.24 -6.45 29.09
C SER A 4 -11.10 -6.96 28.21
N GLU A 5 -11.08 -8.25 27.85
CA GLU A 5 -10.13 -8.85 26.92
C GLU A 5 -10.27 -8.36 25.47
N SER A 6 -11.42 -7.78 25.08
CA SER A 6 -11.61 -7.32 23.69
C SER A 6 -10.96 -5.96 23.38
N ILE A 7 -10.34 -5.30 24.37
CA ILE A 7 -9.68 -3.98 24.22
C ILE A 7 -8.15 -4.14 24.20
N ALA A 8 -7.62 -5.36 24.11
CA ALA A 8 -6.30 -5.59 23.54
C ALA A 8 -6.38 -5.57 22.00
N ALA A 9 -7.08 -4.59 21.44
CA ALA A 9 -6.92 -4.22 20.05
C ALA A 9 -5.46 -3.81 19.91
N ALA A 10 -4.63 -4.73 19.41
CA ALA A 10 -3.21 -4.51 19.20
C ALA A 10 -3.03 -3.15 18.53
N GLU A 11 -2.62 -2.17 19.32
CA GLU A 11 -2.57 -0.78 18.88
C GLU A 11 -1.64 -0.74 17.67
N GLN A 12 -2.15 -0.26 16.54
CA GLN A 12 -1.38 -0.21 15.32
C GLN A 12 -0.14 0.65 15.57
N SER A 13 1.05 0.10 15.34
CA SER A 13 2.29 0.76 15.75
C SER A 13 2.50 2.09 15.02
N ASP A 14 3.20 3.02 15.66
CA ASP A 14 3.56 4.29 15.03
C ASP A 14 4.40 4.09 13.76
N VAL A 15 5.16 2.98 13.68
CA VAL A 15 5.88 2.57 12.45
C VAL A 15 4.89 2.19 11.35
N ALA A 16 3.89 1.37 11.66
CA ALA A 16 2.87 0.97 10.69
C ALA A 16 2.05 2.16 10.16
N ILE A 17 1.80 3.18 11.00
CA ILE A 17 1.11 4.41 10.60
C ILE A 17 2.00 5.26 9.68
N LYS A 18 3.29 5.40 10.01
CA LYS A 18 4.26 6.11 9.15
C LYS A 18 4.39 5.43 7.79
N LEU A 19 4.45 4.10 7.77
CA LEU A 19 4.48 3.31 6.52
C LEU A 19 3.19 3.49 5.70
N ALA A 20 2.02 3.46 6.34
CA ALA A 20 0.76 3.75 5.68
C ALA A 20 0.73 5.17 5.10
N GLY A 21 1.28 6.16 5.82
CA GLY A 21 1.39 7.55 5.36
C GLY A 21 2.33 7.69 4.16
N ALA A 22 3.50 7.04 4.20
CA ALA A 22 4.45 7.00 3.08
C ALA A 22 3.81 6.36 1.83
N GLN A 23 3.08 5.26 2.00
CA GLN A 23 2.33 4.62 0.93
C GLN A 23 1.26 5.56 0.35
N GLN A 24 0.56 6.30 1.21
CA GLN A 24 -0.47 7.25 0.77
C GLN A 24 0.12 8.40 -0.04
N ILE A 25 1.25 8.97 0.41
CA ILE A 25 1.97 10.03 -0.30
C ILE A 25 2.46 9.52 -1.66
N LYS A 26 3.02 8.30 -1.70
CA LYS A 26 3.44 7.66 -2.95
C LYS A 26 2.26 7.57 -3.91
N ASP A 27 1.13 7.02 -3.46
CA ASP A 27 -0.05 6.83 -4.31
C ASP A 27 -0.63 8.16 -4.80
N ILE A 28 -0.71 9.21 -3.95
CA ILE A 28 -1.11 10.56 -4.39
C ILE A 28 -0.18 11.04 -5.49
N THR A 29 1.13 10.91 -5.28
CA THR A 29 2.15 11.34 -6.23
C THR A 29 2.00 10.59 -7.56
N THR A 30 1.82 9.27 -7.51
CA THR A 30 1.55 8.45 -8.70
C THR A 30 0.27 8.87 -9.41
N ILE A 31 -0.84 9.06 -8.70
CA ILE A 31 -2.13 9.48 -9.27
C ILE A 31 -2.01 10.85 -9.96
N VAL A 32 -1.34 11.81 -9.32
CA VAL A 32 -1.10 13.15 -9.89
C VAL A 32 -0.21 13.07 -11.13
N PHE A 33 0.89 12.31 -11.07
CA PHE A 33 1.78 12.18 -12.24
C PHE A 33 1.17 11.39 -13.36
N MET A 34 0.26 10.45 -13.09
CA MET A 34 -0.53 9.81 -14.14
C MET A 34 -1.60 10.76 -14.71
N ASN A 35 -1.61 12.04 -14.34
CA ASN A 35 -2.57 13.07 -14.78
C ASN A 35 -4.03 12.67 -14.53
N LEU A 36 -4.29 11.95 -13.42
CA LEU A 36 -5.59 11.34 -13.13
C LEU A 36 -6.08 10.36 -14.22
N MET A 37 -5.23 9.97 -15.17
CA MET A 37 -5.52 8.93 -16.16
C MET A 37 -5.50 7.57 -15.47
N LEU A 38 -6.54 7.30 -14.70
CA LEU A 38 -6.85 5.99 -14.10
C LEU A 38 -7.52 5.08 -15.14
N LEU A 39 -7.18 5.26 -16.42
CA LEU A 39 -7.85 4.65 -17.57
C LEU A 39 -7.54 3.16 -17.70
N VAL A 40 -6.52 2.67 -17.00
CA VAL A 40 -6.20 1.24 -16.97
C VAL A 40 -7.02 0.59 -15.86
N PRO A 41 -7.91 -0.38 -16.16
CA PRO A 41 -8.74 -1.05 -15.14
C PRO A 41 -7.93 -1.66 -13.99
N ILE A 42 -6.67 -2.01 -14.23
CA ILE A 42 -5.74 -2.53 -13.21
C ILE A 42 -5.34 -1.49 -12.16
N ALA A 43 -5.51 -0.19 -12.43
CA ALA A 43 -5.28 0.90 -11.48
C ALA A 43 -6.45 1.08 -10.49
N TRP A 44 -7.65 0.58 -10.81
CA TRP A 44 -8.84 0.77 -9.97
C TRP A 44 -8.76 0.03 -8.63
N PRO A 45 -8.27 -1.23 -8.55
CA PRO A 45 -7.92 -1.85 -7.28
C PRO A 45 -7.03 -0.97 -6.41
N GLY A 46 -6.09 -0.24 -7.02
CA GLY A 46 -5.20 0.71 -6.34
C GLY A 46 -5.96 1.85 -5.65
N LEU A 47 -6.97 2.43 -6.32
CA LEU A 47 -7.82 3.47 -5.74
C LEU A 47 -8.69 2.96 -4.58
N VAL A 48 -9.22 1.75 -4.73
CA VAL A 48 -10.00 1.12 -3.67
C VAL A 48 -9.12 0.86 -2.45
N LEU A 49 -7.90 0.34 -2.66
CA LEU A 49 -6.90 0.16 -1.61
C LEU A 49 -6.45 1.48 -1.00
N PHE A 50 -6.30 2.53 -1.80
CA PHE A 50 -6.00 3.89 -1.35
C PHE A 50 -7.06 4.42 -0.38
N GLY A 51 -8.34 4.24 -0.71
CA GLY A 51 -9.45 4.61 0.17
C GLY A 51 -9.44 3.82 1.48
N PHE A 52 -9.22 2.51 1.41
CA PHE A 52 -9.15 1.66 2.61
C PHE A 52 -7.90 1.92 3.47
N ARG A 53 -6.78 2.35 2.87
CA ARG A 53 -5.57 2.73 3.63
C ARG A 53 -5.77 3.95 4.51
N TRP A 54 -6.78 4.77 4.25
CA TRP A 54 -7.20 5.85 5.16
C TRP A 54 -7.64 5.31 6.54
N ALA A 55 -8.13 4.07 6.61
CA ALA A 55 -8.46 3.42 7.88
C ALA A 55 -7.19 3.02 8.66
N LEU A 56 -6.11 2.65 7.97
CA LEU A 56 -4.81 2.34 8.58
C LEU A 56 -4.13 3.57 9.18
N LEU A 57 -4.45 4.78 8.69
CA LEU A 57 -3.94 6.02 9.27
C LEU A 57 -4.63 6.41 10.59
N LYS A 58 -5.82 5.87 10.86
CA LYS A 58 -6.68 6.30 11.98
C LYS A 58 -6.57 5.43 13.24
N LYS A 59 -5.57 4.55 13.36
CA LYS A 59 -5.39 3.58 14.48
C LYS A 59 -6.58 2.65 14.77
N ALA A 60 -7.63 2.66 13.94
CA ALA A 60 -8.90 1.99 14.21
C ALA A 60 -9.02 0.59 13.56
N THR A 61 -7.91 0.02 13.08
CA THR A 61 -7.92 -1.21 12.29
C THR A 61 -7.37 -2.39 13.07
N SER A 62 -8.08 -3.52 13.08
CA SER A 62 -7.58 -4.75 13.72
C SER A 62 -6.37 -5.32 12.98
N SER A 63 -5.48 -6.02 13.70
CA SER A 63 -4.25 -6.62 13.13
C SER A 63 -4.54 -7.52 11.92
N ALA A 64 -5.58 -8.34 11.97
CA ALA A 64 -5.99 -9.20 10.84
C ALA A 64 -6.42 -8.40 9.60
N ARG A 65 -7.21 -7.32 9.78
CA ARG A 65 -7.60 -6.44 8.67
C ARG A 65 -6.39 -5.68 8.12
N ALA A 66 -5.49 -5.24 8.98
CA ALA A 66 -4.25 -4.58 8.57
C ALA A 66 -3.38 -5.53 7.73
N ALA A 67 -3.23 -6.78 8.15
CA ALA A 67 -2.50 -7.80 7.39
C ALA A 67 -3.10 -8.01 5.99
N VAL A 68 -4.42 -8.19 5.90
CA VAL A 68 -5.12 -8.33 4.60
C VAL A 68 -4.89 -7.10 3.70
N LEU A 69 -5.07 -5.90 4.23
CA LEU A 69 -4.88 -4.66 3.47
C LEU A 69 -3.43 -4.50 2.97
N TRP A 70 -2.45 -4.81 3.80
CA TRP A 70 -1.04 -4.76 3.41
C TRP A 70 -0.67 -5.85 2.41
N SER A 71 -1.22 -7.07 2.54
CA SER A 71 -1.03 -8.13 1.55
C SER A 71 -1.65 -7.78 0.20
N CYS A 72 -2.88 -7.25 0.18
CA CYS A 72 -3.50 -6.77 -1.05
C CYS A 72 -2.74 -5.61 -1.68
N THR A 73 -2.23 -4.68 -0.85
CA THR A 73 -1.37 -3.59 -1.33
C THR A 73 -0.10 -4.16 -1.95
N PHE A 74 0.61 -5.06 -1.27
CA PHE A 74 1.81 -5.70 -1.79
C PHE A 74 1.57 -6.36 -3.16
N VAL A 75 0.51 -7.17 -3.29
CA VAL A 75 0.16 -7.82 -4.57
C VAL A 75 -0.13 -6.79 -5.66
N HIS A 76 -0.89 -5.74 -5.34
CA HIS A 76 -1.18 -4.67 -6.28
C HIS A 76 0.10 -3.96 -6.75
N GLU A 77 1.00 -3.61 -5.82
CA GLU A 77 2.28 -2.98 -6.15
C GLU A 77 3.14 -3.87 -7.06
N VAL A 78 3.19 -5.18 -6.80
CA VAL A 78 3.89 -6.16 -7.66
C VAL A 78 3.29 -6.20 -9.07
N LEU A 79 1.96 -6.28 -9.18
CA LEU A 79 1.30 -6.32 -10.49
C LEU A 79 1.54 -5.04 -11.28
N CYS A 80 1.46 -3.87 -10.63
CA CYS A 80 1.75 -2.60 -11.27
C CYS A 80 3.23 -2.47 -11.63
N PHE A 81 4.16 -2.93 -10.77
CA PHE A 81 5.58 -2.98 -11.11
C PHE A 81 5.80 -3.78 -12.39
N ILE A 82 5.26 -5.00 -12.46
CA ILE A 82 5.39 -5.86 -13.66
C ILE A 82 4.81 -5.15 -14.89
N LEU A 83 3.64 -4.51 -14.77
CA LEU A 83 3.01 -3.77 -15.87
C LEU A 83 3.92 -2.67 -16.43
N PHE A 84 4.47 -1.81 -15.55
CA PHE A 84 5.29 -0.67 -15.98
C PHE A 84 6.76 -1.04 -16.28
N ALA A 85 7.26 -2.16 -15.75
CA ALA A 85 8.60 -2.66 -16.05
C ALA A 85 8.64 -3.50 -17.34
N SER A 86 7.51 -4.11 -17.74
CA SER A 86 7.40 -4.90 -18.97
C SER A 86 7.02 -4.09 -20.21
N SER A 87 6.55 -2.84 -20.05
CA SER A 87 6.34 -1.95 -21.18
C SER A 87 7.68 -1.52 -21.78
N SER A 88 7.84 -1.74 -23.08
CA SER A 88 9.06 -1.49 -23.84
C SER A 88 9.61 -0.08 -23.61
N ALA A 89 10.93 0.05 -23.46
CA ALA A 89 11.63 1.32 -23.20
C ALA A 89 11.46 2.38 -24.29
N SER A 90 10.90 2.02 -25.45
CA SER A 90 10.59 2.94 -26.55
C SER A 90 9.18 3.54 -26.39
N ASP A 91 9.13 4.75 -25.85
CA ASP A 91 8.12 5.80 -26.13
C ASP A 91 6.68 5.72 -25.59
N GLU A 92 6.35 4.87 -24.63
CA GLU A 92 5.07 5.01 -23.93
C GLU A 92 5.23 5.86 -22.65
N THR A 93 5.03 7.17 -22.77
CA THR A 93 4.73 8.04 -21.63
C THR A 93 3.27 7.87 -21.23
N ILE A 94 3.01 7.22 -20.09
CA ILE A 94 1.67 7.18 -19.50
C ILE A 94 1.52 8.38 -18.56
N GLY A 95 0.73 9.38 -18.93
CA GLY A 95 0.56 10.60 -18.14
C GLY A 95 1.72 11.58 -18.32
N LEU A 96 2.32 12.04 -17.22
CA LEU A 96 3.33 13.12 -17.21
C LEU A 96 4.78 12.61 -17.14
N LEU A 97 5.01 11.34 -16.82
CA LEU A 97 6.35 10.76 -16.68
C LEU A 97 6.54 9.54 -17.59
N PRO A 98 7.80 9.20 -17.93
CA PRO A 98 8.12 7.91 -18.53
C PRO A 98 7.73 6.70 -17.66
N ASN A 99 7.34 5.59 -18.29
CA ASN A 99 6.92 4.35 -17.61
C ASN A 99 7.89 3.84 -16.54
N TYR A 100 9.20 3.96 -16.76
CA TYR A 100 10.20 3.51 -15.79
C TYR A 100 10.13 4.25 -14.44
N TYR A 101 9.69 5.51 -14.41
CA TYR A 101 9.50 6.24 -13.14
C TYR A 101 8.36 5.62 -12.33
N TYR A 102 7.26 5.22 -12.98
CA TYR A 102 6.17 4.53 -12.30
C TYR A 102 6.63 3.15 -11.81
N ALA A 103 7.40 2.41 -12.60
CA ALA A 103 7.99 1.14 -12.16
C ALA A 103 8.82 1.34 -10.87
N TRP A 104 9.67 2.36 -10.80
CA TRP A 104 10.38 2.69 -9.56
C TRP A 104 9.44 3.06 -8.39
N GLY A 105 8.40 3.84 -8.65
CA GLY A 105 7.38 4.17 -7.65
C GLY A 105 6.67 2.93 -7.07
N TYR A 106 6.33 1.97 -7.93
CA TYR A 106 5.74 0.70 -7.49
C TYR A 106 6.77 -0.18 -6.77
N ALA A 107 8.04 -0.19 -7.18
CA ALA A 107 9.10 -0.89 -6.44
C ALA A 107 9.28 -0.36 -5.00
N ILE A 108 9.19 0.97 -4.82
CA ILE A 108 9.18 1.58 -3.49
C ILE A 108 7.95 1.12 -2.69
N GLY A 109 6.77 1.08 -3.32
CA GLY A 109 5.55 0.60 -2.68
C GLY A 109 5.59 -0.88 -2.27
N ILE A 110 6.24 -1.74 -3.07
CA ILE A 110 6.53 -3.14 -2.71
C ILE A 110 7.35 -3.16 -1.41
N GLY A 111 8.43 -2.36 -1.35
CA GLY A 111 9.30 -2.27 -0.17
C GLY A 111 8.56 -1.82 1.08
N LEU A 112 7.79 -0.74 0.99
CA LEU A 112 6.97 -0.23 2.10
C LEU A 112 5.97 -1.28 2.60
N SER A 113 5.29 -1.96 1.67
CA SER A 113 4.30 -2.99 1.99
C SER A 113 4.94 -4.23 2.63
N ALA A 114 6.12 -4.65 2.16
CA ALA A 114 6.87 -5.75 2.73
C ALA A 114 7.32 -5.44 4.17
N ILE A 115 7.87 -4.24 4.40
CA ILE A 115 8.29 -3.81 5.75
C ILE A 115 7.08 -3.77 6.70
N ALA A 116 5.93 -3.28 6.24
CA ALA A 116 4.72 -3.24 7.05
C ALA A 116 4.20 -4.63 7.42
N LEU A 117 4.25 -5.59 6.49
CA LEU A 117 3.90 -6.99 6.76
C LEU A 117 4.88 -7.63 7.75
N LEU A 118 6.18 -7.40 7.59
CA LEU A 118 7.21 -7.91 8.50
C LEU A 118 7.04 -7.33 9.91
N GLU A 119 6.73 -6.03 10.03
CA GLU A 119 6.43 -5.39 11.31
C GLU A 119 5.20 -6.00 11.99
N LEU A 120 4.14 -6.30 11.23
CA LEU A 120 2.95 -6.98 11.74
C LEU A 120 3.28 -8.41 12.21
N MET A 121 4.07 -9.17 11.45
CA MET A 121 4.50 -10.52 11.82
C MET A 121 5.37 -10.51 13.07
N TYR A 122 6.34 -9.59 13.15
CA TYR A 122 7.22 -9.43 14.29
C TYR A 122 6.42 -9.15 15.58
N ARG A 123 5.48 -8.21 15.52
CA ARG A 123 4.61 -7.90 16.67
C ARG A 123 3.67 -9.03 17.04
N SER A 124 3.12 -9.73 16.05
CA SER A 124 2.27 -10.89 16.32
C SER A 124 3.05 -12.03 16.97
N SER A 125 4.34 -12.17 16.66
CA SER A 125 5.20 -13.17 17.30
C SER A 125 5.64 -12.75 18.70
N ALA A 126 5.90 -11.45 18.93
CA ALA A 126 6.31 -10.93 20.23
C ALA A 126 5.17 -10.85 21.25
N ALA A 127 3.91 -10.88 20.79
CA ALA A 127 2.71 -10.87 21.62
C ALA A 127 2.21 -12.28 22.01
N LYS A 128 2.87 -13.34 21.54
CA LYS A 128 2.63 -14.74 21.94
C LYS A 128 3.64 -15.13 23.03
#